data_AF-A0A7C2Z6Z2-F1
#
_entry.id   AF-A0A7C2Z6Z2-F1
#
_cell.length_a   1.000
_cell.length_b   1.000
_cell.length_c   1.000
_cell.angle_alpha   90.00
_cell.angle_beta   90.00
_cell.angle_gamma   90.00
#
_symmetry.space_group_name_H-M   'P 1'
#
loop_
_entity.id
_entity.type
_entity.pdbx_description
1 polymer ?
#
loop_
_entity_poly.entity_id
_entity_poly.type
_entity_poly.pdbx_seq_one_letter_code
_entity_poly.pdbx_strand_id
1 'polypeptide(L)'
;MGLRQAYRKRQAGFTLVELLVVIAITAILLGLLLIPLVQGFRLTRQGQIQAQAQDTVRLALNQFTNDLKRAAYVFDSADRVINLPVLNGQGQVVNVPLRYAVIDMVMPAYGDPAQESNDPTSDIPINPDGSYNAEIAVPISPGRTVVRYFIGLMDNNSPYFNPDEVPLAAAAQPENYAVLYRAEFRLYVRQGNQWVLNPELFGSIDEFFDPNFFYGARRAGWRKVAKPVVPLGQVDMVSVAYDDNGNPRVEPLMQLTPALVVNQMGAPIETDTLGDEGAGAPPVQIRFPLGLWDVSPESFRLVAFRSRPDALQRNEPLRYFYIAPNGNGEWYIRYYRATPDGQERDEWVANLTRIQQMIETGQPQPNWLNNALNYYTDAEPMAFYVNLEAGLVDLALPWWFQYPAQGVSFKTGAFATPFNDSNPDPTTINGRYNEAYQRDPNNAPNIRRYVSLMDLDNDGVMDDARNHLTFPTASIVPGSEVVIGPDQRPGPNYGRPIRYQRVSAANATPGPNQYRILYQDTKPYQEVMSAYGFTPQLLRGYIEFYSDPRTPLPPNAEIFVTFFYRFNLEGDSYVADYQTRRLMNLKMGLKFYGAQQPVNYSLTTQLEAPNIVQVRGGIRAR
;
A
#
# COMPACT_ATOMS: atom_id res chain seq x y z
N MET A 1 17.16 -116.42 18.15
CA MET A 1 16.42 -116.55 16.87
C MET A 1 14.97 -116.20 17.15
N GLY A 2 14.24 -115.27 16.55
CA GLY A 2 14.38 -114.37 15.40
C GLY A 2 12.94 -113.91 15.09
N LEU A 3 12.53 -112.72 15.52
CA LEU A 3 12.31 -111.50 14.72
C LEU A 3 11.09 -111.51 13.76
N ARG A 4 10.15 -110.62 14.12
CA ARG A 4 9.35 -109.69 13.28
C ARG A 4 8.19 -110.24 12.43
N GLN A 5 6.98 -110.07 12.96
CA GLN A 5 5.78 -109.83 12.16
C GLN A 5 5.68 -108.34 11.80
N ALA A 6 5.52 -108.06 10.51
CA ALA A 6 5.24 -106.74 9.96
C ALA A 6 3.71 -106.51 9.87
N TYR A 7 3.20 -105.47 10.54
CA TYR A 7 1.87 -104.93 10.28
C TYR A 7 1.95 -103.88 9.17
N ARG A 8 1.41 -104.19 7.99
CA ARG A 8 1.15 -103.20 6.91
C ARG A 8 0.00 -102.29 7.35
N LYS A 9 0.28 -101.01 7.61
CA LYS A 9 -0.75 -99.96 7.71
C LYS A 9 -1.42 -99.77 6.35
N ARG A 10 -2.74 -99.90 6.28
CA ARG A 10 -3.56 -99.42 5.16
C ARG A 10 -3.60 -97.90 5.21
N GLN A 11 -3.09 -97.22 4.18
CA GLN A 11 -3.37 -95.82 3.94
C GLN A 11 -4.76 -95.73 3.31
N ALA A 12 -5.72 -95.11 4.03
CA ALA A 12 -7.00 -94.72 3.46
C ALA A 12 -6.79 -93.46 2.60
N GLY A 13 -7.19 -93.50 1.33
CA GLY A 13 -7.22 -92.32 0.46
C GLY A 13 -8.43 -91.44 0.77
N PHE A 14 -8.26 -90.12 0.63
CA PHE A 14 -9.31 -89.12 0.82
C PHE A 14 -10.50 -89.33 -0.13
N THR A 15 -11.72 -89.07 0.34
CA THR A 15 -12.92 -89.07 -0.50
C THR A 15 -13.06 -87.74 -1.25
N LEU A 16 -13.69 -87.76 -2.43
CA LEU A 16 -13.86 -86.57 -3.29
C LEU A 16 -14.66 -85.45 -2.58
N VAL A 17 -15.62 -85.82 -1.72
CA VAL A 17 -16.41 -84.88 -0.92
C VAL A 17 -15.55 -84.21 0.17
N GLU A 18 -14.68 -84.94 0.86
CA GLU A 18 -13.75 -84.34 1.83
C GLU A 18 -12.81 -83.33 1.17
N LEU A 19 -12.32 -83.64 -0.03
CA LEU A 19 -11.43 -82.74 -0.77
C LEU A 19 -12.16 -81.45 -1.21
N LEU A 20 -13.43 -81.55 -1.60
CA LEU A 20 -14.27 -80.40 -1.95
C LEU A 20 -14.59 -79.52 -0.74
N VAL A 21 -14.93 -80.13 0.40
CA VAL A 21 -15.19 -79.39 1.65
C VAL A 21 -13.93 -78.69 2.16
N VAL A 22 -12.76 -79.36 2.08
CA VAL A 22 -11.49 -78.75 2.46
C VAL A 22 -11.21 -77.53 1.60
N ILE A 23 -11.33 -77.62 0.27
CA ILE A 23 -11.12 -76.47 -0.63
C ILE A 23 -12.13 -75.35 -0.37
N ALA A 24 -13.40 -75.67 -0.14
CA ALA A 24 -14.43 -74.68 0.17
C ALA A 24 -14.13 -73.92 1.47
N ILE A 25 -13.75 -74.65 2.54
CA ILE A 25 -13.37 -74.04 3.82
C ILE A 25 -12.06 -73.26 3.68
N THR A 26 -11.08 -73.75 2.92
CA THR A 26 -9.83 -73.00 2.69
C THR A 26 -10.09 -71.72 1.90
N ALA A 27 -10.97 -71.73 0.89
CA ALA A 27 -11.33 -70.54 0.14
C ALA A 27 -12.03 -69.49 1.02
N ILE A 28 -12.93 -69.92 1.91
CA ILE A 28 -13.61 -69.04 2.88
C ILE A 28 -12.59 -68.48 3.89
N LEU A 29 -11.72 -69.33 4.45
CA LEU A 29 -10.68 -68.90 5.39
C LEU A 29 -9.67 -67.96 4.75
N LEU A 30 -9.20 -68.25 3.53
CA LEU A 30 -8.31 -67.36 2.77
C LEU A 30 -9.00 -66.03 2.47
N GLY A 31 -10.27 -66.04 2.06
CA GLY A 31 -11.03 -64.82 1.79
C GLY A 31 -11.18 -63.94 3.05
N LEU A 32 -11.54 -64.56 4.18
CA LEU A 32 -11.69 -63.87 5.47
C LEU A 32 -10.36 -63.31 6.01
N LEU A 33 -9.22 -63.89 5.64
CA LEU A 33 -7.90 -63.44 6.10
C LEU A 33 -7.24 -62.43 5.12
N LEU A 34 -7.36 -62.64 3.81
CA LEU A 34 -6.75 -61.78 2.79
C LEU A 34 -7.41 -60.40 2.70
N ILE A 35 -8.74 -60.32 2.84
CA ILE A 35 -9.45 -59.04 2.72
C ILE A 35 -8.99 -58.04 3.79
N PRO A 36 -8.97 -58.38 5.10
CA PRO A 36 -8.46 -57.49 6.14
C PRO A 36 -6.96 -57.19 6.00
N LEU A 37 -6.16 -58.15 5.52
CA LEU A 37 -4.72 -57.96 5.30
C LEU A 37 -4.44 -56.90 4.22
N VAL A 38 -5.10 -57.01 3.06
CA VAL A 38 -4.96 -56.05 1.96
C VAL A 38 -5.49 -54.68 2.37
N GLN A 39 -6.59 -54.63 3.12
CA GLN A 39 -7.09 -53.38 3.69
C GLN A 39 -6.10 -52.77 4.69
N GLY A 40 -5.49 -53.59 5.55
CA GLY A 40 -4.45 -53.17 6.50
C GLY A 40 -3.24 -52.56 5.80
N PHE A 41 -2.71 -53.22 4.76
CA PHE A 41 -1.59 -52.67 3.98
C PHE A 41 -1.94 -51.36 3.27
N ARG A 42 -3.17 -51.23 2.75
CA ARG A 42 -3.66 -49.98 2.14
C ARG A 42 -3.72 -48.85 3.16
N LEU A 43 -4.27 -49.10 4.34
CA LEU A 43 -4.35 -48.13 5.43
C LEU A 43 -2.96 -47.70 5.93
N THR A 44 -2.03 -48.65 6.08
CA THR A 44 -0.65 -48.34 6.47
C THR A 44 0.07 -47.50 5.42
N ARG A 45 -0.05 -47.86 4.13
CA ARG A 45 0.54 -47.09 3.03
C ARG A 45 -0.04 -45.69 2.93
N GLN A 46 -1.36 -45.55 3.12
CA GLN A 46 -2.03 -44.25 3.15
C GLN A 46 -1.55 -43.39 4.33
N GLY A 47 -1.42 -43.97 5.52
CA GLY A 47 -0.89 -43.28 6.69
C GLY A 47 0.57 -42.83 6.52
N GLN A 48 1.40 -43.66 5.89
CA GLN A 48 2.80 -43.30 5.57
C GLN A 48 2.89 -42.11 4.61
N ILE A 49 2.11 -42.14 3.52
CA ILE A 49 2.08 -41.05 2.53
C ILE A 49 1.56 -39.76 3.17
N GLN A 50 0.54 -39.86 4.03
CA GLN A 50 0.02 -38.70 4.75
C GLN A 50 1.05 -38.09 5.71
N ALA A 51 1.81 -38.92 6.44
CA ALA A 51 2.89 -38.43 7.30
C ALA A 51 4.02 -37.76 6.49
N GLN A 52 4.46 -38.41 5.41
CA GLN A 52 5.47 -37.88 4.49
C GLN A 52 5.04 -36.54 3.88
N ALA A 53 3.75 -36.40 3.51
CA ALA A 53 3.20 -35.17 2.99
C ALA A 53 3.27 -34.01 3.98
N GLN A 54 2.90 -34.28 5.25
CA GLN A 54 2.97 -33.28 6.31
C GLN A 54 4.40 -32.82 6.58
N ASP A 55 5.35 -33.75 6.66
CA ASP A 55 6.76 -33.43 6.92
C ASP A 55 7.37 -32.63 5.76
N THR A 56 7.04 -33.00 4.52
CA THR A 56 7.49 -32.28 3.32
C THR A 56 6.96 -30.85 3.28
N VAL A 57 5.65 -30.64 3.55
CA VAL A 57 5.07 -29.29 3.62
C VAL A 57 5.73 -28.46 4.70
N ARG A 58 5.90 -29.01 5.91
CA ARG A 58 6.54 -28.30 7.02
C ARG A 58 7.97 -27.91 6.69
N LEU A 59 8.73 -28.79 6.07
CA LEU A 59 10.11 -28.49 5.65
C LEU A 59 10.14 -27.37 4.60
N ALA A 60 9.31 -27.48 3.56
CA ALA A 60 9.22 -26.46 2.50
C ALA A 60 8.81 -25.08 3.06
N LEU A 61 7.82 -25.06 3.94
CA LEU A 61 7.35 -23.85 4.62
C LEU A 61 8.41 -23.24 5.53
N ASN A 62 9.10 -24.05 6.32
CA ASN A 62 10.16 -23.58 7.20
C ASN A 62 11.30 -22.97 6.38
N GLN A 63 11.68 -23.63 5.28
CA GLN A 63 12.72 -23.10 4.38
C GLN A 63 12.29 -21.76 3.76
N PHE A 64 11.09 -21.71 3.18
CA PHE A 64 10.54 -20.48 2.58
C PHE A 64 10.45 -19.34 3.59
N THR A 65 9.90 -19.63 4.78
CA THR A 65 9.72 -18.63 5.84
C THR A 65 11.06 -18.10 6.35
N ASN A 66 12.07 -18.98 6.46
CA ASN A 66 13.41 -18.58 6.87
C ASN A 66 14.09 -17.69 5.81
N ASP A 67 13.94 -18.01 4.53
CA ASP A 67 14.47 -17.18 3.44
C ASP A 67 13.76 -15.82 3.38
N LEU A 68 12.43 -15.81 3.51
CA LEU A 68 11.62 -14.58 3.55
C LEU A 68 12.01 -13.67 4.73
N LYS A 69 12.18 -14.24 5.93
CA LYS A 69 12.58 -13.49 7.12
C LYS A 69 13.98 -12.92 7.04
N ARG A 70 14.87 -13.56 6.27
CA ARG A 70 16.25 -13.10 6.07
C ARG A 70 16.35 -12.06 4.97
N ALA A 71 15.41 -12.05 4.02
CA ALA A 71 15.44 -11.17 2.88
C ALA A 71 15.59 -9.69 3.29
N ALA A 72 16.47 -8.97 2.61
CA ALA A 72 16.60 -7.52 2.77
C ALA A 72 15.37 -6.80 2.20
N TYR A 73 14.88 -7.28 1.06
CA TYR A 73 13.58 -6.90 0.50
C TYR A 73 13.03 -8.00 -0.42
N VAL A 74 11.76 -7.88 -0.74
CA VAL A 74 10.97 -8.79 -1.57
C VAL A 74 10.40 -8.01 -2.74
N PHE A 75 10.46 -8.56 -3.95
CA PHE A 75 9.78 -7.95 -5.08
C PHE A 75 8.29 -8.25 -5.03
N ASP A 76 7.47 -7.25 -5.33
CA ASP A 76 6.02 -7.42 -5.40
C ASP A 76 5.65 -8.51 -6.44
N SER A 77 4.89 -9.51 -6.00
CA SER A 77 4.46 -10.64 -6.81
C SER A 77 3.04 -10.50 -7.38
N ALA A 78 2.32 -9.40 -7.09
CA ALA A 78 0.91 -9.24 -7.44
C ALA A 78 0.64 -9.36 -8.95
N ASP A 79 1.48 -8.75 -9.78
CA ASP A 79 1.34 -8.78 -11.24
C ASP A 79 2.23 -9.84 -11.92
N ARG A 80 2.87 -10.71 -11.13
CA ARG A 80 3.74 -11.75 -11.66
C ARG A 80 2.96 -13.03 -11.94
N VAL A 81 3.13 -13.54 -13.15
CA VAL A 81 2.50 -14.79 -13.61
C VAL A 81 3.52 -15.75 -14.17
N ILE A 82 3.25 -17.05 -14.04
CA ILE A 82 3.99 -18.10 -14.73
C ILE A 82 3.04 -18.80 -15.68
N ASN A 83 3.44 -18.97 -16.93
CA ASN A 83 2.64 -19.74 -17.88
C ASN A 83 3.01 -21.22 -17.80
N LEU A 84 2.05 -22.05 -17.41
CA LEU A 84 2.21 -23.50 -17.40
C LEU A 84 1.70 -24.09 -18.72
N PRO A 85 2.51 -24.81 -19.51
CA PRO A 85 2.04 -25.48 -20.72
C PRO A 85 1.22 -26.72 -20.34
N VAL A 86 -0.05 -26.76 -20.72
CA VAL A 86 -0.99 -27.86 -20.43
C VAL A 86 -1.69 -28.29 -21.72
N LEU A 87 -2.00 -29.57 -21.87
CA LEU A 87 -2.80 -30.05 -22.99
C LEU A 87 -4.29 -29.75 -22.76
N ASN A 88 -4.97 -29.17 -23.74
CA ASN A 88 -6.44 -29.04 -23.71
C ASN A 88 -7.12 -30.36 -24.11
N GLY A 89 -8.45 -30.41 -24.02
CA GLY A 89 -9.26 -31.58 -24.39
C GLY A 89 -9.13 -32.01 -25.87
N GLN A 90 -8.52 -31.19 -26.72
CA GLN A 90 -8.23 -31.47 -28.13
C GLN A 90 -6.76 -31.94 -28.35
N GLY A 91 -5.96 -32.05 -27.29
CA GLY A 91 -4.55 -32.44 -27.36
C GLY A 91 -3.60 -31.32 -27.81
N GLN A 92 -4.03 -30.06 -27.80
CA GLN A 92 -3.19 -28.91 -28.11
C GLN A 92 -2.55 -28.33 -26.84
N VAL A 93 -1.30 -27.88 -26.92
CA VAL A 93 -0.63 -27.22 -25.79
C VAL A 93 -1.13 -25.78 -25.66
N VAL A 94 -1.70 -25.47 -24.49
CA VAL A 94 -2.18 -24.16 -24.09
C VAL A 94 -1.40 -23.70 -22.87
N ASN A 95 -0.94 -22.44 -22.90
CA ASN A 95 -0.24 -21.82 -21.78
C ASN A 95 -1.26 -21.22 -20.80
N VAL A 96 -1.37 -21.81 -19.61
CA VAL A 96 -2.29 -21.35 -18.57
C VAL A 96 -1.55 -20.48 -17.56
N PRO A 97 -2.02 -19.24 -17.29
CA PRO A 97 -1.35 -18.34 -16.35
C PRO A 97 -1.59 -18.77 -14.89
N LEU A 98 -0.50 -19.00 -14.17
CA LEU A 98 -0.44 -19.23 -12.73
C LEU A 98 -0.11 -17.91 -12.02
N ARG A 99 -1.11 -17.31 -11.37
CA ARG A 99 -0.92 -16.13 -10.51
C ARG A 99 -0.43 -16.55 -9.13
N TYR A 100 0.35 -15.69 -8.46
CA TYR A 100 0.85 -15.92 -7.10
C TYR A 100 1.75 -17.16 -6.93
N ALA A 101 2.21 -17.74 -8.04
CA ALA A 101 3.05 -18.93 -8.08
C ALA A 101 4.55 -18.61 -8.17
N VAL A 102 4.93 -17.33 -8.00
CA VAL A 102 6.31 -16.85 -8.07
C VAL A 102 6.55 -15.73 -7.06
N ILE A 103 7.71 -15.73 -6.42
CA ILE A 103 8.20 -14.65 -5.57
C ILE A 103 9.71 -14.56 -5.68
N ASP A 104 10.22 -13.32 -5.70
CA ASP A 104 11.65 -13.04 -5.69
C ASP A 104 12.02 -12.32 -4.41
N MET A 105 13.04 -12.83 -3.74
CA MET A 105 13.57 -12.31 -2.50
C MET A 105 15.02 -11.91 -2.73
N VAL A 106 15.41 -10.72 -2.28
CA VAL A 106 16.80 -10.29 -2.29
C VAL A 106 17.40 -10.60 -0.93
N MET A 107 18.38 -11.49 -0.91
CA MET A 107 19.03 -11.91 0.32
C MET A 107 19.96 -10.80 0.82
N PRO A 108 20.21 -10.70 2.13
CA PRO A 108 21.04 -9.65 2.70
C PRO A 108 22.51 -9.84 2.31
N ALA A 109 23.27 -8.75 2.32
CA ALA A 109 24.70 -8.82 2.14
C ALA A 109 25.35 -9.50 3.35
N TYR A 110 26.38 -10.31 3.08
CA TYR A 110 27.27 -10.85 4.10
C TYR A 110 28.62 -10.12 3.92
N GLY A 111 29.03 -9.24 4.86
CA GLY A 111 30.38 -8.61 4.85
C GLY A 111 30.53 -7.12 5.23
N ASP A 112 31.78 -6.63 5.22
CA ASP A 112 32.27 -5.29 5.66
C ASP A 112 31.67 -4.09 4.88
N PRO A 113 31.09 -3.07 5.56
CA PRO A 113 30.51 -1.86 4.96
C PRO A 113 31.50 -0.92 4.24
N ALA A 114 32.81 -1.16 4.27
CA ALA A 114 33.80 -0.39 3.49
C ALA A 114 33.92 -0.82 2.01
N GLN A 115 33.15 -1.82 1.55
CA GLN A 115 33.14 -2.29 0.17
C GLN A 115 31.96 -1.77 -0.66
N GLU A 116 32.27 -1.56 -1.93
CA GLU A 116 31.49 -0.94 -2.99
C GLU A 116 30.13 -1.63 -3.28
N SER A 117 29.05 -0.88 -3.03
CA SER A 117 27.60 -1.05 -3.32
C SER A 117 27.02 -2.46 -3.48
N ASN A 118 25.99 -2.75 -2.68
CA ASN A 118 25.39 -4.08 -2.55
C ASN A 118 23.97 -4.18 -3.14
N ASP A 119 23.50 -3.14 -3.82
CA ASP A 119 22.22 -3.18 -4.55
C ASP A 119 22.39 -4.06 -5.81
N PRO A 120 21.57 -5.13 -5.98
CA PRO A 120 21.63 -6.03 -7.13
C PRO A 120 21.31 -5.32 -8.47
N THR A 121 20.88 -4.06 -8.44
CA THR A 121 20.66 -3.19 -9.61
C THR A 121 21.69 -2.07 -9.76
N SER A 122 22.67 -1.96 -8.86
CA SER A 122 23.71 -0.91 -8.89
C SER A 122 25.04 -1.39 -9.49
N ASP A 123 25.61 -0.58 -10.39
CA ASP A 123 26.77 -0.89 -11.25
C ASP A 123 28.16 -0.85 -10.57
N ILE A 124 28.32 -1.14 -9.26
CA ILE A 124 29.60 -0.88 -8.54
C ILE A 124 30.29 -2.19 -8.03
N PRO A 125 31.63 -2.41 -8.20
CA PRO A 125 32.30 -3.72 -8.01
C PRO A 125 32.71 -4.20 -6.59
N ILE A 126 32.88 -5.53 -6.44
CA ILE A 126 33.59 -6.21 -5.33
C ILE A 126 34.90 -6.83 -5.87
N ASN A 127 35.91 -6.94 -5.01
CA ASN A 127 37.33 -7.14 -5.31
C ASN A 127 37.73 -8.34 -6.21
N PRO A 128 38.93 -8.27 -6.84
CA PRO A 128 39.29 -9.08 -8.01
C PRO A 128 39.72 -10.54 -7.75
N ASP A 129 39.92 -10.99 -6.51
CA ASP A 129 40.63 -12.24 -6.20
C ASP A 129 39.74 -13.40 -5.70
N GLY A 130 38.44 -13.16 -5.44
CA GLY A 130 37.45 -14.23 -5.22
C GLY A 130 37.70 -15.14 -4.02
N SER A 131 38.44 -14.71 -3.00
CA SER A 131 38.75 -15.54 -1.82
C SER A 131 37.66 -15.49 -0.73
N TYR A 132 37.58 -16.55 0.11
CA TYR A 132 36.60 -16.68 1.20
C TYR A 132 37.14 -16.04 2.49
N ASN A 133 36.44 -15.04 3.02
CA ASN A 133 36.46 -14.77 4.46
C ASN A 133 35.06 -15.07 5.02
N ALA A 134 35.03 -15.86 6.10
CA ALA A 134 33.82 -16.09 6.86
C ALA A 134 33.39 -14.78 7.51
N GLU A 135 32.41 -14.10 6.92
CA GLU A 135 31.96 -12.79 7.37
C GLU A 135 30.54 -12.83 7.92
N ILE A 136 30.37 -12.10 9.01
CA ILE A 136 29.17 -12.04 9.84
C ILE A 136 28.07 -11.29 9.08
N ALA A 137 26.87 -11.87 9.04
CA ALA A 137 25.70 -11.25 8.41
C ALA A 137 25.34 -9.94 9.10
N VAL A 138 25.32 -8.82 8.37
CA VAL A 138 24.85 -7.53 8.89
C VAL A 138 23.51 -7.22 8.23
N PRO A 139 22.38 -7.22 8.96
CA PRO A 139 21.03 -7.19 8.38
C PRO A 139 20.62 -5.91 7.63
N ILE A 140 21.52 -4.94 7.44
CA ILE A 140 21.15 -3.55 7.08
C ILE A 140 21.37 -3.25 5.58
N SER A 141 22.09 -4.09 4.83
CA SER A 141 22.35 -3.88 3.39
C SER A 141 21.77 -5.02 2.54
N PRO A 142 21.05 -4.72 1.43
CA PRO A 142 20.72 -5.73 0.42
C PRO A 142 21.98 -6.40 -0.12
N GLY A 143 21.89 -7.67 -0.51
CA GLY A 143 22.97 -8.41 -1.17
C GLY A 143 22.71 -8.62 -2.66
N ARG A 144 23.65 -9.27 -3.35
CA ARG A 144 23.62 -9.46 -4.82
C ARG A 144 22.91 -10.74 -5.29
N THR A 145 22.42 -11.54 -4.34
CA THR A 145 21.80 -12.84 -4.62
C THR A 145 20.28 -12.71 -4.55
N VAL A 146 19.62 -13.12 -5.62
CA VAL A 146 18.17 -13.27 -5.69
C VAL A 146 17.83 -14.74 -5.46
N VAL A 147 16.87 -14.98 -4.56
CA VAL A 147 16.22 -16.26 -4.37
C VAL A 147 14.81 -16.17 -4.96
N ARG A 148 14.55 -16.97 -5.98
CA ARG A 148 13.25 -17.08 -6.65
C ARG A 148 12.60 -18.40 -6.28
N TYR A 149 11.44 -18.34 -5.65
CA TYR A 149 10.56 -19.49 -5.50
C TYR A 149 9.52 -19.49 -6.61
N PHE A 150 9.32 -20.63 -7.27
CA PHE A 150 8.35 -20.72 -8.35
C PHE A 150 7.84 -22.14 -8.59
N ILE A 151 6.65 -22.26 -9.18
CA ILE A 151 6.14 -23.54 -9.69
C ILE A 151 6.55 -23.71 -11.15
N GLY A 152 7.14 -24.87 -11.48
CA GLY A 152 7.51 -25.23 -12.85
C GLY A 152 7.39 -26.74 -13.09
N LEU A 153 7.51 -27.19 -14.34
CA LEU A 153 7.40 -28.62 -14.69
C LEU A 153 8.69 -29.40 -14.43
N MET A 154 8.55 -30.70 -14.16
CA MET A 154 9.70 -31.61 -14.04
C MET A 154 10.52 -31.69 -15.31
N ASP A 155 9.86 -31.78 -16.46
CA ASP A 155 10.46 -31.55 -17.77
C ASP A 155 9.90 -30.25 -18.34
N ASN A 156 10.78 -29.26 -18.52
CA ASN A 156 10.42 -27.96 -19.07
C ASN A 156 10.40 -27.94 -20.61
N ASN A 157 10.50 -29.10 -21.27
CA ASN A 157 10.32 -29.26 -22.71
C ASN A 157 8.98 -29.93 -23.08
N SER A 158 8.32 -30.55 -22.11
CA SER A 158 7.07 -31.27 -22.30
C SER A 158 5.93 -30.55 -21.56
N PRO A 159 4.68 -30.63 -22.04
CA PRO A 159 3.54 -30.09 -21.31
C PRO A 159 3.29 -30.88 -20.02
N TYR A 160 2.51 -30.28 -19.12
CA TYR A 160 2.01 -30.92 -17.91
C TYR A 160 1.26 -32.22 -18.25
N PHE A 161 1.57 -33.28 -17.51
CA PHE A 161 0.86 -34.55 -17.63
C PHE A 161 0.85 -35.30 -16.31
N ASN A 162 -0.35 -35.67 -15.87
CA ASN A 162 -0.56 -36.49 -14.69
C ASN A 162 -1.34 -37.77 -15.05
N PRO A 163 -0.69 -38.95 -15.04
CA PRO A 163 -1.34 -40.20 -15.44
C PRO A 163 -2.43 -40.65 -14.46
N ASP A 164 -2.37 -40.25 -13.19
CA ASP A 164 -3.34 -40.67 -12.16
C ASP A 164 -4.68 -39.93 -12.26
N GLU A 165 -4.74 -38.84 -13.02
CA GLU A 165 -5.96 -38.04 -13.23
C GLU A 165 -6.66 -38.35 -14.56
N VAL A 166 -6.02 -39.15 -15.42
CA VAL A 166 -6.54 -39.48 -16.75
C VAL A 166 -7.07 -40.93 -16.75
N PRO A 167 -8.37 -41.16 -17.01
CA PRO A 167 -8.99 -42.49 -16.92
C PRO A 167 -8.38 -43.58 -17.82
N LEU A 168 -7.63 -43.19 -18.86
CA LEU A 168 -7.04 -44.07 -19.88
C LEU A 168 -5.68 -43.54 -20.35
N ALA A 169 -4.78 -43.20 -19.42
CA ALA A 169 -3.41 -42.82 -19.77
C ALA A 169 -2.70 -43.95 -20.54
N ALA A 170 -2.13 -43.63 -21.71
CA ALA A 170 -1.29 -44.58 -22.43
C ALA A 170 -0.03 -44.87 -21.59
N ALA A 171 0.29 -46.15 -21.36
CA ALA A 171 1.42 -46.57 -20.52
C ALA A 171 2.80 -46.04 -20.95
N ALA A 172 2.90 -45.42 -22.14
CA ALA A 172 4.12 -44.89 -22.72
C ALA A 172 4.31 -43.36 -22.54
N GLN A 173 3.31 -42.62 -22.04
CA GLN A 173 3.47 -41.18 -21.79
C GLN A 173 4.17 -40.95 -20.45
N PRO A 174 5.34 -40.27 -20.44
CA PRO A 174 6.06 -39.98 -19.20
C PRO A 174 5.30 -38.95 -18.37
N GLU A 175 5.20 -39.19 -17.07
CA GLU A 175 4.64 -38.24 -16.10
C GLU A 175 5.44 -36.92 -16.07
N ASN A 176 4.74 -35.80 -15.92
CA ASN A 176 5.34 -34.48 -15.84
C ASN A 176 4.54 -33.57 -14.89
N TYR A 177 4.69 -33.79 -13.58
CA TYR A 177 4.00 -32.98 -12.57
C TYR A 177 4.60 -31.58 -12.44
N ALA A 178 3.83 -30.68 -11.82
CA ALA A 178 4.33 -29.38 -11.42
C ALA A 178 5.04 -29.48 -10.07
N VAL A 179 6.19 -28.83 -9.95
CA VAL A 179 7.11 -28.91 -8.82
C VAL A 179 7.48 -27.51 -8.34
N LEU A 180 7.64 -27.37 -7.02
CA LEU A 180 8.10 -26.14 -6.39
C LEU A 180 9.62 -26.10 -6.49
N TYR A 181 10.13 -25.10 -7.18
CA TYR A 181 11.55 -24.82 -7.33
C TYR A 181 11.98 -23.66 -6.45
N ARG A 182 13.20 -23.76 -5.93
CA ARG A 182 13.98 -22.66 -5.38
C ARG A 182 15.19 -22.45 -6.29
N ALA A 183 15.24 -21.31 -6.97
CA ALA A 183 16.39 -20.89 -7.76
C ALA A 183 17.16 -19.79 -7.02
N GLU A 184 18.47 -19.96 -6.90
CA GLU A 184 19.36 -18.97 -6.30
C GLU A 184 20.36 -18.52 -7.35
N PHE A 185 20.38 -17.22 -7.65
CA PHE A 185 21.22 -16.69 -8.72
C PHE A 185 21.64 -15.24 -8.44
N ARG A 186 22.69 -14.81 -9.14
CA ARG A 186 23.15 -13.42 -9.17
C ARG A 186 22.60 -12.74 -10.40
N LEU A 187 22.02 -11.54 -10.25
CA LEU A 187 21.44 -10.79 -11.36
C LEU A 187 22.54 -10.29 -12.31
N TYR A 188 23.60 -9.71 -11.76
CA TYR A 188 24.81 -9.34 -12.50
C TYR A 188 25.98 -10.23 -12.12
N VAL A 189 26.78 -10.57 -13.11
CA VAL A 189 28.02 -11.33 -12.97
C VAL A 189 29.17 -10.53 -13.55
N ARG A 190 30.38 -10.75 -13.03
CA ARG A 190 31.58 -10.07 -13.51
C ARG A 190 32.12 -10.79 -14.74
N GLN A 191 32.20 -10.10 -15.88
CA GLN A 191 32.97 -10.55 -17.05
C GLN A 191 34.13 -9.59 -17.28
N GLY A 192 35.34 -10.05 -16.97
CA GLY A 192 36.52 -9.19 -16.95
C GLY A 192 36.40 -8.08 -15.90
N ASN A 193 36.48 -6.82 -16.35
CA ASN A 193 36.34 -5.63 -15.49
C ASN A 193 34.95 -4.98 -15.54
N GLN A 194 33.98 -5.58 -16.24
CA GLN A 194 32.63 -5.03 -16.35
C GLN A 194 31.62 -5.95 -15.66
N TRP A 195 30.64 -5.34 -15.01
CA TRP A 195 29.43 -6.04 -14.58
C TRP A 195 28.52 -6.16 -15.78
N VAL A 196 28.11 -7.38 -16.06
CA VAL A 196 27.17 -7.69 -17.11
C VAL A 196 26.01 -8.46 -16.50
N LEU A 197 24.81 -8.22 -17.02
CA LEU A 197 23.65 -9.01 -16.66
C LEU A 197 23.97 -10.48 -16.89
N ASN A 198 23.57 -11.36 -15.96
CA ASN A 198 23.93 -12.77 -16.00
C ASN A 198 23.54 -13.41 -17.34
N PRO A 199 24.53 -13.65 -18.23
CA PRO A 199 24.25 -14.01 -19.60
C PRO A 199 23.87 -15.47 -19.73
N GLU A 200 23.91 -16.27 -18.66
CA GLU A 200 23.34 -17.62 -18.65
C GLU A 200 21.82 -17.60 -18.50
N LEU A 201 21.29 -16.59 -17.79
CA LEU A 201 19.88 -16.51 -17.39
C LEU A 201 19.08 -15.45 -18.15
N PHE A 202 19.74 -14.38 -18.61
CA PHE A 202 19.09 -13.21 -19.19
C PHE A 202 19.83 -12.70 -20.43
N GLY A 203 19.09 -12.23 -21.44
CA GLY A 203 19.59 -11.40 -22.54
C GLY A 203 19.42 -9.90 -22.30
N SER A 204 18.40 -9.51 -21.53
CA SER A 204 18.10 -8.13 -21.14
C SER A 204 17.46 -8.11 -19.75
N ILE A 205 17.47 -6.94 -19.09
CA ILE A 205 16.92 -6.81 -17.73
C ILE A 205 15.41 -7.10 -17.68
N ASP A 206 14.68 -6.82 -18.77
CA ASP A 206 13.24 -7.06 -18.87
C ASP A 206 12.89 -8.56 -18.75
N GLU A 207 13.79 -9.45 -19.18
CA GLU A 207 13.63 -10.90 -19.05
C GLU A 207 13.59 -11.37 -17.58
N PHE A 208 14.01 -10.54 -16.63
CA PHE A 208 13.84 -10.83 -15.21
C PHE A 208 12.36 -11.00 -14.84
N PHE A 209 11.46 -10.28 -15.51
CA PHE A 209 10.01 -10.32 -15.30
C PHE A 209 9.26 -11.19 -16.32
N ASP A 210 9.96 -11.84 -17.26
CA ASP A 210 9.32 -12.66 -18.30
C ASP A 210 8.54 -13.84 -17.66
N PRO A 211 7.21 -13.95 -17.88
CA PRO A 211 6.41 -15.05 -17.36
C PRO A 211 6.78 -16.43 -17.94
N ASN A 212 7.53 -16.45 -19.05
CA ASN A 212 8.00 -17.66 -19.72
C ASN A 212 9.47 -17.99 -19.43
N PHE A 213 10.11 -17.34 -18.44
CA PHE A 213 11.55 -17.51 -18.18
C PHE A 213 12.00 -18.98 -18.09
N PHE A 214 11.16 -19.87 -17.53
CA PHE A 214 11.49 -21.29 -17.32
C PHE A 214 11.29 -22.18 -18.56
N TYR A 215 10.54 -21.71 -19.56
CA TYR A 215 10.19 -22.43 -20.79
C TYR A 215 10.75 -21.77 -22.07
N GLY A 216 11.29 -20.56 -21.94
CA GLY A 216 11.82 -19.75 -23.05
C GLY A 216 13.20 -20.16 -23.55
N ALA A 217 13.91 -19.21 -24.17
CA ALA A 217 15.22 -19.42 -24.78
C ALA A 217 16.32 -19.78 -23.75
N ARG A 218 16.22 -19.25 -22.53
CA ARG A 218 17.20 -19.46 -21.44
C ARG A 218 16.84 -20.63 -20.51
N ARG A 219 15.89 -21.49 -20.89
CA ARG A 219 15.38 -22.59 -20.05
C ARG A 219 16.48 -23.50 -19.48
N ALA A 220 17.55 -23.74 -20.24
CA ALA A 220 18.66 -24.59 -19.83
C ALA A 220 19.47 -23.96 -18.69
N GLY A 221 19.67 -22.64 -18.72
CA GLY A 221 20.32 -21.90 -17.62
C GLY A 221 19.46 -21.94 -16.37
N TRP A 222 18.17 -21.65 -16.50
CA TRP A 222 17.23 -21.73 -15.38
C TRP A 222 17.14 -23.12 -14.75
N ARG A 223 17.22 -24.19 -15.56
CA ARG A 223 17.22 -25.55 -15.06
C ARG A 223 18.46 -25.89 -14.23
N LYS A 224 19.61 -25.26 -14.49
CA LYS A 224 20.84 -25.46 -13.70
C LYS A 224 20.74 -24.85 -12.29
N VAL A 225 20.08 -23.71 -12.16
CA VAL A 225 19.98 -22.97 -10.88
C VAL A 225 18.76 -23.37 -10.05
N ALA A 226 17.71 -23.89 -10.68
CA ALA A 226 16.47 -24.30 -10.02
C ALA A 226 16.60 -25.66 -9.32
N LYS A 227 16.43 -25.70 -7.99
CA LYS A 227 16.43 -26.93 -7.19
C LYS A 227 15.02 -27.27 -6.72
N PRO A 228 14.54 -28.51 -6.88
CA PRO A 228 13.23 -28.90 -6.39
C PRO A 228 13.22 -28.90 -4.86
N VAL A 229 12.17 -28.33 -4.27
CA VAL A 229 11.95 -28.27 -2.81
C VAL A 229 11.13 -29.48 -2.34
N VAL A 230 10.36 -30.08 -3.25
CA VAL A 230 9.50 -31.24 -3.00
C VAL A 230 10.01 -32.49 -3.75
N PRO A 231 9.70 -33.71 -3.28
CA PRO A 231 10.08 -34.94 -3.97
C PRO A 231 9.53 -35.00 -5.40
N LEU A 232 10.40 -35.33 -6.35
CA LEU A 232 10.04 -35.54 -7.76
C LEU A 232 9.28 -36.86 -7.92
N GLY A 233 8.37 -36.91 -8.89
CA GLY A 233 7.54 -38.08 -9.25
C GLY A 233 6.51 -38.51 -8.20
N GLN A 234 6.35 -37.80 -7.08
CA GLN A 234 5.39 -38.17 -6.02
C GLN A 234 4.40 -37.06 -5.68
N VAL A 235 4.75 -35.82 -6.02
CA VAL A 235 4.04 -34.62 -5.60
C VAL A 235 3.71 -33.78 -6.82
N ASP A 236 2.47 -33.29 -6.84
CA ASP A 236 2.03 -32.27 -7.77
C ASP A 236 1.70 -30.99 -7.01
N MET A 237 2.15 -29.86 -7.56
CA MET A 237 1.99 -28.51 -7.02
C MET A 237 0.84 -27.75 -7.66
N VAL A 238 0.09 -28.38 -8.56
CA VAL A 238 -1.07 -27.75 -9.21
C VAL A 238 -2.30 -28.63 -9.10
N SER A 239 -3.47 -27.99 -9.19
CA SER A 239 -4.74 -28.66 -9.46
C SER A 239 -5.19 -28.26 -10.84
N VAL A 240 -5.39 -29.23 -11.73
CA VAL A 240 -5.88 -28.98 -13.09
C VAL A 240 -7.35 -29.41 -13.18
N ALA A 241 -8.20 -28.49 -13.61
CA ALA A 241 -9.58 -28.74 -13.95
C ALA A 241 -9.81 -28.40 -15.43
N TYR A 242 -10.82 -28.99 -16.05
CA TYR A 242 -11.20 -28.67 -17.42
C TYR A 242 -12.61 -28.09 -17.41
N ASP A 243 -12.83 -27.00 -18.14
CA ASP A 243 -14.18 -26.49 -18.39
C ASP A 243 -14.95 -27.39 -19.37
N ASP A 244 -16.24 -27.09 -19.57
CA ASP A 244 -17.12 -27.87 -20.46
C ASP A 244 -16.62 -27.89 -21.92
N ASN A 245 -15.76 -26.94 -22.31
CA ASN A 245 -15.16 -26.85 -23.63
C ASN A 245 -13.78 -27.56 -23.71
N GLY A 246 -13.34 -28.18 -22.62
CA GLY A 246 -12.04 -28.84 -22.52
C GLY A 246 -10.85 -27.88 -22.37
N ASN A 247 -11.07 -26.62 -22.00
CA ASN A 247 -9.96 -25.71 -21.70
C ASN A 247 -9.47 -25.95 -20.27
N PRO A 248 -8.13 -26.07 -20.08
CA PRO A 248 -7.56 -26.28 -18.76
C PRO A 248 -7.62 -25.00 -17.91
N ARG A 249 -8.02 -25.16 -16.66
CA ARG A 249 -7.88 -24.20 -15.56
C ARG A 249 -6.90 -24.78 -14.56
N VAL A 250 -5.86 -24.03 -14.23
CA VAL A 250 -4.82 -24.50 -13.33
C VAL A 250 -4.78 -23.61 -12.09
N GLU A 251 -4.91 -24.23 -10.93
CA GLU A 251 -4.74 -23.56 -9.64
C GLU A 251 -3.41 -23.98 -9.01
N PRO A 252 -2.51 -23.03 -8.71
CA PRO A 252 -1.27 -23.35 -8.01
C PRO A 252 -1.56 -23.69 -6.54
N LEU A 253 -0.89 -24.71 -6.02
CA LEU A 253 -1.05 -25.13 -4.62
C LEU A 253 -0.12 -24.35 -3.67
N MET A 254 0.95 -23.72 -4.19
CA MET A 254 1.68 -22.67 -3.48
C MET A 254 1.20 -21.31 -3.97
N GLN A 255 0.72 -20.47 -3.04
CA GLN A 255 0.25 -19.13 -3.33
C GLN A 255 0.75 -18.18 -2.25
N LEU A 256 1.30 -17.05 -2.67
CA LEU A 256 1.55 -15.92 -1.79
C LEU A 256 0.69 -14.74 -2.23
N THR A 257 -0.33 -14.44 -1.43
CA THR A 257 -1.30 -13.38 -1.73
C THR A 257 -1.27 -12.31 -0.65
N PRO A 258 -1.39 -11.02 -0.99
CA PRO A 258 -1.53 -9.97 0.02
C PRO A 258 -2.69 -10.27 0.98
N ALA A 259 -2.49 -9.99 2.26
CA ALA A 259 -3.47 -10.26 3.29
C ALA A 259 -4.40 -9.05 3.49
N LEU A 260 -5.68 -9.34 3.64
CA LEU A 260 -6.66 -8.33 4.03
C LEU A 260 -6.47 -7.99 5.50
N VAL A 261 -6.46 -6.69 5.78
CA VAL A 261 -6.38 -6.14 7.12
C VAL A 261 -7.67 -5.39 7.39
N VAL A 262 -8.49 -6.00 8.24
CA VAL A 262 -9.81 -5.50 8.56
C VAL A 262 -9.74 -4.56 9.76
N ASN A 263 -10.40 -3.41 9.64
CA ASN A 263 -10.71 -2.50 10.75
C ASN A 263 -9.49 -2.12 11.60
N GLN A 264 -8.52 -1.45 10.97
CA GLN A 264 -7.39 -0.85 11.67
C GLN A 264 -7.67 0.60 12.00
N MET A 265 -7.35 1.00 13.22
CA MET A 265 -7.37 2.41 13.60
C MET A 265 -6.03 3.05 13.22
N GLY A 266 -6.10 4.24 12.64
CA GLY A 266 -4.93 5.07 12.41
C GLY A 266 -4.51 5.78 13.70
N ALA A 267 -3.21 5.92 13.91
CA ALA A 267 -2.65 6.73 14.98
C ALA A 267 -2.20 8.08 14.41
N PRO A 268 -2.56 9.22 15.02
CA PRO A 268 -2.01 10.51 14.64
C PRO A 268 -0.51 10.54 14.96
N ILE A 269 0.28 11.12 14.06
CA ILE A 269 1.73 11.30 14.23
C ILE A 269 2.05 12.70 14.82
N GLU A 270 1.04 13.45 15.26
CA GLU A 270 1.25 14.80 15.77
C GLU A 270 2.12 14.86 17.04
N THR A 271 2.93 15.91 17.09
CA THR A 271 3.25 16.62 18.33
C THR A 271 2.83 18.08 18.12
N ASP A 272 1.53 18.32 17.93
CA ASP A 272 0.95 19.67 17.97
C ASP A 272 0.60 19.94 19.43
N THR A 273 1.58 20.45 20.20
CA THR A 273 1.22 21.12 21.46
C THR A 273 1.07 22.59 21.15
N LEU A 274 0.05 23.24 21.71
CA LEU A 274 -0.16 24.69 21.65
C LEU A 274 1.08 25.53 22.07
N GLY A 275 2.13 24.90 22.63
CA GLY A 275 3.43 25.52 22.94
C GLY A 275 4.46 25.50 21.81
N ASP A 276 4.28 24.68 20.76
CA ASP A 276 5.20 24.56 19.64
C ASP A 276 4.77 25.44 18.45
N GLU A 277 4.61 26.73 18.75
CA GLU A 277 4.51 27.82 17.77
C GLU A 277 5.84 28.07 17.01
N GLY A 278 6.63 27.02 16.76
CA GLY A 278 7.88 27.04 16.02
C GLY A 278 7.66 27.00 14.50
N ALA A 279 8.62 27.54 13.75
CA ALA A 279 8.60 27.44 12.29
C ALA A 279 8.82 25.98 11.88
N GLY A 280 7.84 25.37 11.18
CA GLY A 280 7.99 24.06 10.55
C GLY A 280 7.33 22.87 11.26
N ALA A 281 6.21 23.06 11.98
CA ALA A 281 5.43 21.94 12.47
C ALA A 281 4.95 21.06 11.30
N PRO A 282 5.21 19.73 11.32
CA PRO A 282 4.77 18.85 10.26
C PRO A 282 3.23 18.77 10.24
N PRO A 283 2.61 18.56 9.06
CA PRO A 283 1.19 18.28 8.94
C PRO A 283 0.68 17.21 9.88
N VAL A 284 -0.62 17.28 10.21
CA VAL A 284 -1.33 16.13 10.79
C VAL A 284 -1.28 15.00 9.79
N GLN A 285 -0.59 13.93 10.17
CA GLN A 285 -0.58 12.69 9.41
C GLN A 285 -1.16 11.60 10.28
N ILE A 286 -2.00 10.77 9.67
CA ILE A 286 -2.52 9.58 10.32
C ILE A 286 -1.75 8.38 9.76
N ARG A 287 -1.01 7.70 10.65
CA ARG A 287 -0.29 6.48 10.31
C ARG A 287 -1.09 5.26 10.68
N PHE A 288 -1.18 4.31 9.75
CA PHE A 288 -1.63 2.98 10.09
C PHE A 288 -0.41 2.07 10.30
N PRO A 289 -0.55 0.97 11.07
CA PRO A 289 0.57 0.10 11.41
C PRO A 289 1.28 -0.50 10.18
N LEU A 290 0.56 -0.70 9.08
CA LEU A 290 1.04 -1.36 7.88
C LEU A 290 0.87 -0.41 6.69
N GLY A 291 1.89 -0.29 5.85
CA GLY A 291 1.86 0.43 4.59
C GLY A 291 1.62 -0.50 3.40
N LEU A 292 1.94 -0.03 2.20
CA LEU A 292 1.75 -0.72 0.92
C LEU A 292 0.32 -1.20 0.70
N TRP A 293 -0.61 -0.25 0.78
CA TRP A 293 -2.03 -0.50 0.62
C TRP A 293 -2.39 -0.76 -0.84
N ASP A 294 -3.27 -1.73 -1.06
CA ASP A 294 -3.95 -1.91 -2.34
C ASP A 294 -5.29 -1.17 -2.33
N VAL A 295 -5.38 -0.10 -3.14
CA VAL A 295 -6.56 0.77 -3.27
C VAL A 295 -7.50 0.24 -4.34
N SER A 296 -7.93 -1.01 -4.20
CA SER A 296 -8.94 -1.59 -5.08
C SER A 296 -10.35 -1.41 -4.50
N PRO A 297 -11.40 -1.26 -5.33
CA PRO A 297 -12.80 -1.15 -4.89
C PRO A 297 -13.26 -2.25 -3.94
N GLU A 298 -12.68 -3.44 -4.07
CA GLU A 298 -13.06 -4.63 -3.32
C GLU A 298 -12.34 -4.75 -1.98
N SER A 299 -11.18 -4.11 -1.86
CA SER A 299 -10.25 -4.35 -0.74
C SER A 299 -9.96 -3.12 0.11
N PHE A 300 -10.27 -1.92 -0.38
CA PHE A 300 -9.93 -0.68 0.31
C PHE A 300 -11.17 0.11 0.71
N ARG A 301 -11.30 0.32 2.01
CA ARG A 301 -12.31 1.16 2.61
C ARG A 301 -11.68 1.98 3.73
N LEU A 302 -11.68 3.29 3.56
CA LEU A 302 -11.31 4.23 4.62
C LEU A 302 -12.56 4.96 5.08
N VAL A 303 -12.72 5.07 6.39
CA VAL A 303 -13.81 5.80 7.04
C VAL A 303 -13.20 6.79 8.04
N ALA A 304 -13.58 8.06 7.93
CA ALA A 304 -13.25 9.10 8.91
C ALA A 304 -14.51 9.44 9.71
N PHE A 305 -14.55 9.05 10.97
CA PHE A 305 -15.65 9.37 11.88
C PHE A 305 -15.44 10.75 12.48
N ARG A 306 -16.45 11.60 12.31
CA ARG A 306 -16.51 12.94 12.92
C ARG A 306 -17.38 12.95 14.17
N SER A 307 -18.46 12.18 14.15
CA SER A 307 -19.25 11.93 15.35
C SER A 307 -18.76 10.68 16.08
N ARG A 308 -19.13 10.55 17.35
CA ARG A 308 -18.94 9.30 18.09
C ARG A 308 -19.77 8.17 17.49
N PRO A 309 -19.35 6.90 17.66
CA PRO A 309 -20.12 5.74 17.21
C PRO A 309 -21.52 5.64 17.82
N ASP A 310 -21.73 6.19 19.03
CA ASP A 310 -23.00 6.16 19.76
C ASP A 310 -23.85 7.45 19.60
N ALA A 311 -23.53 8.30 18.62
CA ALA A 311 -24.19 9.61 18.43
C ALA A 311 -25.73 9.52 18.39
N LEU A 312 -26.29 8.61 17.59
CA LEU A 312 -27.74 8.47 17.45
C LEU A 312 -28.41 8.06 18.77
N GLN A 313 -27.75 7.25 19.59
CA GLN A 313 -28.26 6.83 20.91
C GLN A 313 -28.30 7.99 21.91
N ARG A 314 -27.48 9.01 21.69
CA ARG A 314 -27.42 10.25 22.48
C ARG A 314 -28.27 11.36 21.88
N ASN A 315 -29.11 11.07 20.89
CA ASN A 315 -29.91 12.05 20.17
C ASN A 315 -29.04 13.12 19.46
N GLU A 316 -27.86 12.70 18.98
CA GLU A 316 -26.93 13.50 18.17
C GLU A 316 -26.82 12.94 16.74
N PRO A 317 -26.53 13.76 15.71
CA PRO A 317 -26.37 13.26 14.35
C PRO A 317 -25.09 12.43 14.18
N LEU A 318 -25.24 11.23 13.59
CA LEU A 318 -24.12 10.42 13.11
C LEU A 318 -23.55 11.06 11.85
N ARG A 319 -22.24 11.30 11.84
CA ARG A 319 -21.49 11.97 10.78
C ARG A 319 -20.17 11.25 10.54
N TYR A 320 -19.97 10.76 9.33
CA TYR A 320 -18.70 10.16 8.92
C TYR A 320 -18.45 10.40 7.44
N PHE A 321 -17.20 10.30 7.06
CA PHE A 321 -16.76 10.30 5.67
C PHE A 321 -16.30 8.91 5.30
N TYR A 322 -16.56 8.48 4.07
CA TYR A 322 -16.04 7.21 3.57
C TYR A 322 -15.58 7.35 2.13
N ILE A 323 -14.62 6.53 1.72
CA ILE A 323 -14.19 6.51 0.32
C ILE A 323 -15.02 5.49 -0.44
N ALA A 324 -15.54 5.89 -1.60
CA ALA A 324 -16.22 5.00 -2.54
C ALA A 324 -15.86 5.33 -3.99
N PRO A 325 -15.72 4.31 -4.86
CA PRO A 325 -15.51 4.50 -6.29
C PRO A 325 -16.84 4.85 -7.00
N ASN A 326 -16.74 5.58 -8.11
CA ASN A 326 -17.84 5.73 -9.07
C ASN A 326 -17.78 4.64 -10.15
N GLY A 327 -18.79 4.60 -11.03
CA GLY A 327 -18.82 3.66 -12.16
C GLY A 327 -17.70 3.81 -13.19
N ASN A 328 -16.92 4.90 -13.12
CA ASN A 328 -15.80 5.19 -14.01
C ASN A 328 -14.43 4.92 -13.36
N GLY A 329 -14.39 4.32 -12.16
CA GLY A 329 -13.15 4.00 -11.44
C GLY A 329 -12.49 5.16 -10.70
N GLU A 330 -13.12 6.34 -10.66
CA GLU A 330 -12.65 7.46 -9.83
C GLU A 330 -13.16 7.31 -8.40
N TRP A 331 -12.33 7.67 -7.43
CA TRP A 331 -12.62 7.55 -6.01
C TRP A 331 -13.03 8.88 -5.40
N TYR A 332 -14.09 8.84 -4.61
CA TYR A 332 -14.65 10.02 -3.96
C TYR A 332 -14.66 9.84 -2.46
N ILE A 333 -14.33 10.91 -1.76
CA ILE A 333 -14.64 11.07 -0.35
C ILE A 333 -16.12 11.48 -0.29
N ARG A 334 -16.94 10.67 0.37
CA ARG A 334 -18.37 10.87 0.55
C ARG A 334 -18.68 11.21 2.00
N TYR A 335 -19.58 12.16 2.20
CA TYR A 335 -20.11 12.55 3.49
C TYR A 335 -21.44 11.85 3.73
N TYR A 336 -21.51 11.10 4.83
CA TYR A 336 -22.73 10.50 5.32
C TYR A 336 -23.18 11.21 6.60
N ARG A 337 -24.45 11.58 6.64
CA ARG A 337 -25.12 12.10 7.83
C ARG A 337 -26.44 11.39 8.05
N ALA A 338 -26.66 10.90 9.26
CA ALA A 338 -27.96 10.44 9.72
C ALA A 338 -28.36 11.20 10.99
N THR A 339 -29.57 11.74 11.02
CA THR A 339 -30.11 12.46 12.18
C THR A 339 -31.07 11.56 12.99
N PRO A 340 -31.31 11.86 14.28
CA PRO A 340 -32.20 11.05 15.13
C PRO A 340 -33.65 10.94 14.63
N ASP A 341 -34.11 11.90 13.82
CA ASP A 341 -35.43 11.90 13.16
C ASP A 341 -35.47 11.07 11.87
N GLY A 342 -34.36 10.40 11.51
CA GLY A 342 -34.29 9.47 10.39
C GLY A 342 -34.01 10.12 9.03
N GLN A 343 -33.62 11.41 8.99
CA GLN A 343 -33.14 12.01 7.75
C GLN A 343 -31.71 11.55 7.48
N GLU A 344 -31.50 11.03 6.28
CA GLU A 344 -30.19 10.58 5.80
C GLU A 344 -29.74 11.43 4.62
N ARG A 345 -28.43 11.69 4.57
CA ARG A 345 -27.78 12.38 3.48
C ARG A 345 -26.48 11.68 3.14
N ASP A 346 -26.27 11.42 1.86
CA ASP A 346 -25.06 10.79 1.33
C ASP A 346 -24.61 11.50 0.05
N GLU A 347 -23.59 12.34 0.16
CA GLU A 347 -23.11 13.18 -0.94
C GLU A 347 -21.60 13.06 -1.09
N TRP A 348 -21.08 13.11 -2.32
CA TRP A 348 -19.64 13.19 -2.52
C TRP A 348 -19.15 14.61 -2.23
N VAL A 349 -18.07 14.75 -1.46
CA VAL A 349 -17.51 16.06 -1.08
C VAL A 349 -16.22 16.38 -1.82
N ALA A 350 -15.38 15.38 -2.08
CA ALA A 350 -14.11 15.56 -2.80
C ALA A 350 -13.78 14.35 -3.67
N ASN A 351 -13.03 14.56 -4.74
CA ASN A 351 -12.53 13.52 -5.64
C ASN A 351 -11.07 13.20 -5.31
N LEU A 352 -10.86 12.05 -4.65
CA LEU A 352 -9.54 11.60 -4.22
C LEU A 352 -8.63 11.28 -5.40
N THR A 353 -9.16 10.74 -6.50
CA THR A 353 -8.38 10.46 -7.71
C THR A 353 -7.81 11.74 -8.30
N ARG A 354 -8.60 12.83 -8.35
CA ARG A 354 -8.12 14.14 -8.81
C ARG A 354 -7.08 14.74 -7.86
N ILE A 355 -7.27 14.59 -6.56
CA ILE A 355 -6.29 15.01 -5.54
C ILE A 355 -4.95 14.30 -5.76
N GLN A 356 -4.95 12.99 -5.97
CA GLN A 356 -3.73 12.23 -6.25
C GLN A 356 -3.05 12.69 -7.55
N GLN A 357 -3.82 12.88 -8.63
CA GLN A 357 -3.30 13.41 -9.89
C GLN A 357 -2.68 14.80 -9.73
N MET A 358 -3.27 15.68 -8.92
CA MET A 358 -2.70 16.99 -8.63
C MET A 358 -1.32 16.83 -7.98
N ILE A 359 -1.19 16.01 -6.94
CA ILE A 359 0.09 15.78 -6.25
C ILE A 359 1.15 15.23 -7.20
N GLU A 360 0.78 14.26 -8.04
CA GLU A 360 1.71 13.61 -8.98
C GLU A 360 2.19 14.55 -10.10
N THR A 361 1.29 15.39 -10.62
CA THR A 361 1.60 16.29 -11.73
C THR A 361 2.12 17.66 -11.28
N GLY A 362 1.89 18.04 -10.02
CA GLY A 362 2.11 19.38 -9.51
C GLY A 362 1.24 20.44 -10.20
N GLN A 363 0.12 20.03 -10.83
CA GLN A 363 -0.78 20.92 -11.57
C GLN A 363 -2.20 20.88 -10.97
N PRO A 364 -2.88 22.03 -10.80
CA PRO A 364 -4.26 22.06 -10.32
C PRO A 364 -5.21 21.33 -11.28
N GLN A 365 -6.14 20.54 -10.73
CA GLN A 365 -7.21 19.89 -11.47
C GLN A 365 -8.54 20.54 -11.10
N PRO A 366 -9.42 20.87 -12.05
CA PRO A 366 -10.75 21.39 -11.72
C PRO A 366 -11.63 20.30 -11.08
N ASN A 367 -12.68 20.72 -10.36
CA ASN A 367 -13.72 19.84 -9.81
C ASN A 367 -13.21 18.75 -8.84
N TRP A 368 -12.09 18.99 -8.16
CA TRP A 368 -11.60 18.11 -7.11
C TRP A 368 -12.41 18.22 -5.81
N LEU A 369 -13.10 19.35 -5.58
CA LEU A 369 -14.17 19.53 -4.59
C LEU A 369 -15.53 19.66 -5.29
N ASN A 370 -16.60 19.33 -4.56
CA ASN A 370 -17.96 19.39 -5.10
C ASN A 370 -18.54 20.80 -5.06
N ASN A 371 -18.45 21.49 -6.19
CA ASN A 371 -18.97 22.85 -6.34
C ASN A 371 -20.51 22.96 -6.30
N ALA A 372 -21.25 21.83 -6.33
CA ALA A 372 -22.71 21.82 -6.22
C ALA A 372 -23.20 21.82 -4.77
N LEU A 373 -22.33 21.57 -3.79
CA LEU A 373 -22.70 21.53 -2.38
C LEU A 373 -22.52 22.89 -1.71
N ASN A 374 -23.46 23.23 -0.84
CA ASN A 374 -23.29 24.33 0.09
C ASN A 374 -22.62 23.86 1.38
N TYR A 375 -21.30 24.04 1.49
CA TYR A 375 -20.53 23.57 2.66
C TYR A 375 -20.83 24.29 3.99
N TYR A 376 -21.72 25.28 3.99
CA TYR A 376 -22.18 25.97 5.19
C TYR A 376 -23.41 25.33 5.83
N THR A 377 -24.22 24.64 5.04
CA THR A 377 -25.54 24.14 5.46
C THR A 377 -25.76 22.67 5.12
N ASP A 378 -25.23 22.25 3.97
CA ASP A 378 -25.63 21.01 3.33
C ASP A 378 -24.74 19.82 3.67
N ALA A 379 -23.43 20.04 3.63
CA ALA A 379 -22.43 19.03 3.87
C ALA A 379 -21.21 19.68 4.55
N GLU A 380 -20.43 18.88 5.26
CA GLU A 380 -19.18 19.34 5.83
C GLU A 380 -18.02 19.01 4.87
N PRO A 381 -17.06 19.92 4.64
CA PRO A 381 -15.96 19.64 3.73
C PRO A 381 -14.97 18.64 4.36
N MET A 382 -14.40 17.78 3.53
CA MET A 382 -13.30 16.90 3.88
C MET A 382 -12.47 16.62 2.62
N ALA A 383 -11.16 16.77 2.75
CA ALA A 383 -10.22 16.35 1.74
C ALA A 383 -8.87 16.05 2.38
N PHE A 384 -8.22 15.03 1.84
CA PHE A 384 -6.92 14.53 2.23
C PHE A 384 -6.38 13.68 1.08
N TYR A 385 -5.10 13.34 1.11
CA TYR A 385 -4.52 12.38 0.19
C TYR A 385 -3.90 11.21 0.94
N VAL A 386 -3.76 10.08 0.24
CA VAL A 386 -3.28 8.83 0.83
C VAL A 386 -1.92 8.50 0.25
N ASN A 387 -0.91 8.35 1.11
CA ASN A 387 0.38 7.76 0.77
C ASN A 387 0.32 6.26 1.03
N LEU A 388 0.15 5.52 -0.07
CA LEU A 388 -0.04 4.07 -0.06
C LEU A 388 1.20 3.32 0.40
N GLU A 389 2.39 3.82 0.07
CA GLU A 389 3.65 3.18 0.41
C GLU A 389 3.90 3.25 1.93
N ALA A 390 3.75 4.45 2.49
CA ALA A 390 4.00 4.69 3.91
C ALA A 390 2.81 4.31 4.82
N GLY A 391 1.64 4.00 4.25
CA GLY A 391 0.41 3.76 5.01
C GLY A 391 -0.05 4.99 5.77
N LEU A 392 0.05 6.16 5.13
CA LEU A 392 -0.26 7.45 5.72
C LEU A 392 -1.46 8.10 5.03
N VAL A 393 -2.29 8.77 5.81
CA VAL A 393 -3.23 9.77 5.31
C VAL A 393 -2.68 11.14 5.71
N ASP A 394 -2.46 12.00 4.74
CA ASP A 394 -1.98 13.36 4.96
C ASP A 394 -3.12 14.36 4.80
N LEU A 395 -3.34 15.13 5.86
CA LEU A 395 -4.44 16.06 5.99
C LEU A 395 -4.05 17.48 5.58
N ALA A 396 -2.78 17.77 5.33
CA ALA A 396 -2.35 19.07 4.83
C ALA A 396 -2.45 19.15 3.30
N LEU A 397 -3.33 20.03 2.85
CA LEU A 397 -3.52 20.35 1.45
C LEU A 397 -2.67 21.56 1.08
N PRO A 398 -1.85 21.48 0.03
CA PRO A 398 -1.11 22.63 -0.47
C PRO A 398 -2.04 23.75 -0.93
N TRP A 399 -1.72 25.00 -0.60
CA TRP A 399 -2.49 26.17 -1.04
C TRP A 399 -2.73 26.20 -2.58
N TRP A 400 -1.77 25.78 -3.40
CA TRP A 400 -1.91 25.80 -4.87
C TRP A 400 -3.01 24.88 -5.42
N PHE A 401 -3.62 24.02 -4.60
CA PHE A 401 -4.81 23.25 -4.98
C PHE A 401 -6.01 24.14 -5.32
N GLN A 402 -6.08 25.32 -4.70
CA GLN A 402 -7.17 26.27 -4.90
C GLN A 402 -6.69 27.66 -5.31
N TYR A 403 -5.54 28.08 -4.81
CA TYR A 403 -5.02 29.43 -5.00
C TYR A 403 -3.98 29.47 -6.14
N PRO A 404 -3.69 30.65 -6.72
CA PRO A 404 -2.80 30.77 -7.88
C PRO A 404 -1.37 30.34 -7.57
N ALA A 405 -0.73 29.45 -8.34
CA ALA A 405 0.57 28.84 -8.03
C ALA A 405 1.76 29.77 -7.67
N GLN A 406 1.64 31.09 -7.78
CA GLN A 406 2.59 32.12 -7.30
C GLN A 406 2.38 32.60 -5.85
N GLY A 407 1.21 32.42 -5.27
CA GLY A 407 0.86 32.80 -3.89
C GLY A 407 -0.45 33.58 -3.88
N VAL A 408 -0.96 33.88 -2.69
CA VAL A 408 -1.93 34.95 -2.52
C VAL A 408 -1.16 36.27 -2.39
N SER A 409 -1.49 37.27 -3.21
CA SER A 409 -0.78 38.55 -3.27
C SER A 409 -1.66 39.72 -2.84
N PHE A 410 -1.16 40.57 -1.95
CA PHE A 410 -1.87 41.75 -1.45
C PHE A 410 -1.07 43.03 -1.66
N LYS A 411 -1.69 44.08 -2.21
CA LYS A 411 -1.02 45.34 -2.52
C LYS A 411 -0.83 46.21 -1.28
N THR A 412 0.38 46.73 -1.09
CA THR A 412 0.66 47.64 0.04
C THR A 412 0.01 49.01 -0.11
N GLY A 413 -0.11 49.52 -1.34
CA GLY A 413 -0.73 50.81 -1.65
C GLY A 413 0.25 51.98 -1.71
N ALA A 414 -0.27 53.20 -1.58
CA ALA A 414 0.50 54.43 -1.67
C ALA A 414 1.43 54.64 -0.46
N PHE A 415 2.47 55.46 -0.63
CA PHE A 415 3.36 55.89 0.46
C PHE A 415 2.73 57.05 1.22
N ALA A 416 1.57 56.80 1.82
CA ALA A 416 0.81 57.79 2.54
C ALA A 416 0.45 57.27 3.94
N THR A 417 0.44 58.20 4.88
CA THR A 417 0.01 58.03 6.27
C THR A 417 -1.42 58.55 6.42
N PRO A 418 -2.12 58.23 7.52
CA PRO A 418 -3.46 58.78 7.76
C PRO A 418 -3.49 60.32 7.78
N PHE A 419 -2.34 60.98 7.99
CA PHE A 419 -2.23 62.44 8.10
C PHE A 419 -2.05 63.16 6.76
N ASN A 420 -1.68 62.45 5.69
CA ASN A 420 -1.42 63.05 4.37
C ASN A 420 -2.07 62.30 3.19
N ASP A 421 -2.82 61.22 3.46
CA ASP A 421 -3.60 60.51 2.46
C ASP A 421 -4.96 61.20 2.22
N SER A 422 -5.09 61.92 1.10
CA SER A 422 -6.31 62.65 0.77
C SER A 422 -7.40 61.78 0.14
N ASN A 423 -7.05 60.59 -0.36
CA ASN A 423 -8.00 59.67 -0.98
C ASN A 423 -7.51 58.23 -0.78
N PRO A 424 -7.66 57.67 0.44
CA PRO A 424 -7.18 56.34 0.75
C PRO A 424 -7.86 55.28 -0.12
N ASP A 425 -7.09 54.38 -0.71
CA ASP A 425 -7.61 53.24 -1.48
C ASP A 425 -7.92 52.06 -0.54
N PRO A 426 -9.21 51.74 -0.27
CA PRO A 426 -9.59 50.70 0.69
C PRO A 426 -9.18 49.29 0.25
N THR A 427 -8.82 49.11 -1.03
CA THR A 427 -8.36 47.83 -1.58
C THR A 427 -6.88 47.53 -1.28
N THR A 428 -6.15 48.49 -0.70
CA THR A 428 -4.74 48.34 -0.35
C THR A 428 -4.52 48.36 1.16
N ILE A 429 -3.44 47.73 1.63
CA ILE A 429 -3.17 47.60 3.08
C ILE A 429 -3.00 48.98 3.73
N ASN A 430 -2.22 49.88 3.12
CA ASN A 430 -2.01 51.24 3.64
C ASN A 430 -3.30 52.07 3.54
N GLY A 431 -3.99 52.03 2.40
CA GLY A 431 -5.20 52.85 2.20
C GLY A 431 -6.34 52.46 3.14
N ARG A 432 -6.58 51.16 3.34
CA ARG A 432 -7.55 50.65 4.32
C ARG A 432 -7.22 51.10 5.75
N TYR A 433 -5.95 51.02 6.15
CA TYR A 433 -5.51 51.50 7.46
C TYR A 433 -5.72 53.00 7.62
N ASN A 434 -5.36 53.78 6.60
CA ASN A 434 -5.49 55.24 6.60
C ASN A 434 -6.97 55.65 6.69
N GLU A 435 -7.85 55.02 5.92
CA GLU A 435 -9.30 55.26 5.98
C GLU A 435 -9.87 54.96 7.37
N ALA A 436 -9.56 53.78 7.93
CA ALA A 436 -10.03 53.39 9.25
C ALA A 436 -9.55 54.38 10.34
N TYR A 437 -8.28 54.78 10.28
CA TYR A 437 -7.69 55.73 11.21
C TYR A 437 -8.34 57.11 11.10
N GLN A 438 -8.60 57.60 9.89
CA GLN A 438 -9.28 58.89 9.68
C GLN A 438 -10.73 58.86 10.16
N ARG A 439 -11.42 57.72 10.04
CA ARG A 439 -12.80 57.55 10.47
C ARG A 439 -12.95 57.53 11.99
N ASP A 440 -12.02 56.91 12.72
CA ASP A 440 -12.02 56.86 14.18
C ASP A 440 -10.62 57.05 14.79
N PRO A 441 -10.10 58.29 14.84
CA PRO A 441 -8.76 58.57 15.36
C PRO A 441 -8.61 58.23 16.85
N ASN A 442 -9.69 58.25 17.62
CA ASN A 442 -9.66 57.95 19.06
C ASN A 442 -9.46 56.45 19.33
N ASN A 443 -9.74 55.59 18.34
CA ASN A 443 -9.55 54.16 18.39
C ASN A 443 -8.25 53.69 17.72
N ALA A 444 -7.34 54.63 17.39
CA ALA A 444 -6.05 54.38 16.77
C ALA A 444 -5.25 53.17 17.34
N PRO A 445 -5.22 52.90 18.65
CA PRO A 445 -4.50 51.74 19.19
C PRO A 445 -5.04 50.37 18.73
N ASN A 446 -6.29 50.31 18.28
CA ASN A 446 -6.96 49.07 17.85
C ASN A 446 -7.01 48.93 16.31
N ILE A 447 -6.57 49.95 15.56
CA ILE A 447 -6.55 49.93 14.10
C ILE A 447 -5.21 49.33 13.64
N ARG A 448 -5.29 48.29 12.80
CA ARG A 448 -4.13 47.50 12.36
C ARG A 448 -4.04 47.44 10.84
N ARG A 449 -2.82 47.33 10.32
CA ARG A 449 -2.54 46.91 8.94
C ARG A 449 -2.62 45.40 8.91
N TYR A 450 -3.49 44.87 8.06
CA TYR A 450 -3.70 43.43 7.98
C TYR A 450 -4.05 43.02 6.55
N VAL A 451 -3.94 41.73 6.30
CA VAL A 451 -4.61 41.02 5.20
C VAL A 451 -5.41 39.87 5.79
N SER A 452 -6.44 39.43 5.08
CA SER A 452 -7.26 38.30 5.51
C SER A 452 -7.25 37.25 4.40
N LEU A 453 -6.90 36.01 4.74
CA LEU A 453 -6.99 34.91 3.78
C LEU A 453 -8.44 34.48 3.50
N MET A 454 -9.43 35.12 4.14
CA MET A 454 -10.86 34.99 3.86
C MET A 454 -11.42 36.14 2.98
N ASP A 455 -10.58 37.11 2.61
CA ASP A 455 -10.87 38.29 1.78
C ASP A 455 -9.64 38.50 0.87
N LEU A 456 -9.56 37.72 -0.22
CA LEU A 456 -8.37 37.64 -1.06
C LEU A 456 -8.19 38.85 -1.98
N ASP A 457 -9.27 39.53 -2.36
CA ASP A 457 -9.22 40.77 -3.14
C ASP A 457 -9.04 42.02 -2.28
N ASN A 458 -9.08 41.86 -0.95
CA ASN A 458 -8.87 42.89 0.04
C ASN A 458 -9.88 44.03 -0.14
N ASP A 459 -11.15 43.73 -0.42
CA ASP A 459 -12.23 44.70 -0.57
C ASP A 459 -13.01 44.97 0.74
N GLY A 460 -12.75 44.18 1.77
CA GLY A 460 -13.35 44.31 3.10
C GLY A 460 -14.63 43.48 3.27
N VAL A 461 -14.90 42.59 2.33
CA VAL A 461 -16.00 41.63 2.32
C VAL A 461 -15.41 40.22 2.35
N MET A 462 -16.13 39.29 2.97
CA MET A 462 -15.70 37.89 2.94
C MET A 462 -15.92 37.31 1.54
N ASP A 463 -14.93 36.57 1.03
CA ASP A 463 -15.06 35.83 -0.21
C ASP A 463 -16.19 34.79 -0.14
N ASP A 464 -16.67 34.39 -1.32
CA ASP A 464 -17.63 33.30 -1.45
C ASP A 464 -16.99 31.91 -1.33
N ALA A 465 -17.77 30.88 -1.66
CA ALA A 465 -17.34 29.48 -1.60
C ALA A 465 -16.17 29.12 -2.55
N ARG A 466 -15.76 30.02 -3.46
CA ARG A 466 -14.53 29.85 -4.26
C ARG A 466 -13.28 29.94 -3.40
N ASN A 467 -13.34 30.53 -2.21
CA ASN A 467 -12.23 30.54 -1.27
C ASN A 467 -12.46 29.44 -0.20
N HIS A 468 -11.80 28.29 -0.31
CA HIS A 468 -12.09 27.17 0.59
C HIS A 468 -11.77 27.44 2.06
N LEU A 469 -10.92 28.44 2.38
CA LEU A 469 -10.70 28.85 3.76
C LEU A 469 -11.95 29.49 4.39
N THR A 470 -12.94 29.90 3.60
CA THR A 470 -14.20 30.45 4.11
C THR A 470 -15.17 29.38 4.61
N PHE A 471 -14.91 28.08 4.36
CA PHE A 471 -15.77 27.00 4.83
C PHE A 471 -15.67 26.80 6.35
N PRO A 472 -16.77 26.57 7.10
CA PRO A 472 -16.76 26.66 8.57
C PRO A 472 -15.69 25.81 9.29
N THR A 473 -15.38 24.62 8.77
CA THR A 473 -14.43 23.66 9.37
C THR A 473 -13.02 23.69 8.75
N ALA A 474 -12.75 24.62 7.83
CA ALA A 474 -11.42 24.79 7.28
C ALA A 474 -10.48 25.44 8.31
N SER A 475 -9.22 25.04 8.33
CA SER A 475 -8.18 25.69 9.14
C SER A 475 -6.85 25.74 8.40
N ILE A 476 -5.98 26.64 8.84
CA ILE A 476 -4.60 26.73 8.33
C ILE A 476 -3.74 25.79 9.17
N VAL A 477 -2.85 25.04 8.52
CA VAL A 477 -1.89 24.17 9.20
C VAL A 477 -0.89 25.07 9.93
N PRO A 478 -0.80 25.01 11.28
CA PRO A 478 0.09 25.88 12.04
C PRO A 478 1.54 25.78 11.57
N GLY A 479 2.21 26.92 11.36
CA GLY A 479 3.63 26.99 10.99
C GLY A 479 3.93 26.63 9.53
N SER A 480 2.92 26.34 8.71
CA SER A 480 3.07 26.07 7.27
C SER A 480 3.19 27.33 6.42
N GLU A 481 2.87 28.49 6.98
CA GLU A 481 2.78 29.75 6.26
C GLU A 481 4.16 30.37 5.98
N VAL A 482 4.28 30.98 4.81
CA VAL A 482 5.41 31.79 4.40
C VAL A 482 4.87 33.12 3.93
N VAL A 483 5.32 34.18 4.58
CA VAL A 483 4.96 35.57 4.26
C VAL A 483 6.18 36.28 3.72
N ILE A 484 6.09 36.78 2.49
CA ILE A 484 7.13 37.58 1.84
C ILE A 484 6.55 38.96 1.57
N GLY A 485 7.18 40.01 2.06
CA GLY A 485 6.74 41.39 1.87
C GLY A 485 7.93 42.33 1.68
N PRO A 486 7.68 43.61 1.39
CA PRO A 486 8.75 44.58 1.18
C PRO A 486 9.53 44.90 2.46
N ASP A 487 10.85 45.03 2.38
CA ASP A 487 11.69 45.39 3.51
C ASP A 487 11.33 46.79 4.03
N GLN A 488 10.90 46.85 5.29
CA GLN A 488 10.48 48.07 5.98
C GLN A 488 11.67 48.79 6.63
N ARG A 489 12.86 48.19 6.68
CA ARG A 489 14.03 48.79 7.32
C ARG A 489 14.65 49.84 6.39
N PRO A 490 14.98 51.03 6.92
CA PRO A 490 15.70 52.03 6.13
C PRO A 490 17.02 51.47 5.61
N GLY A 491 17.28 51.62 4.31
CA GLY A 491 18.54 51.20 3.69
C GLY A 491 18.42 50.83 2.21
N PRO A 492 19.51 50.33 1.60
CA PRO A 492 19.55 49.98 0.17
C PRO A 492 18.56 48.89 -0.26
N ASN A 493 18.07 48.10 0.68
CA ASN A 493 17.09 47.03 0.44
C ASN A 493 15.65 47.45 0.74
N TYR A 494 15.40 48.69 1.18
CA TYR A 494 14.05 49.17 1.47
C TYR A 494 13.12 48.95 0.28
N GLY A 495 11.95 48.36 0.54
CA GLY A 495 10.97 48.02 -0.48
C GLY A 495 11.23 46.72 -1.25
N ARG A 496 12.41 46.09 -1.12
CA ARG A 496 12.69 44.80 -1.77
C ARG A 496 11.99 43.64 -1.06
N PRO A 497 11.54 42.60 -1.78
CA PRO A 497 10.86 41.46 -1.16
C PRO A 497 11.81 40.69 -0.23
N ILE A 498 11.37 40.50 1.01
CA ILE A 498 12.05 39.70 2.02
C ILE A 498 11.04 38.82 2.77
N ARG A 499 11.50 37.69 3.30
CA ARG A 499 10.68 36.86 4.17
C ARG A 499 10.47 37.57 5.51
N TYR A 500 9.22 37.77 5.90
CA TYR A 500 8.88 38.30 7.21
C TYR A 500 9.01 37.22 8.29
N GLN A 501 9.24 37.66 9.52
CA GLN A 501 9.37 36.78 10.68
C GLN A 501 8.07 36.76 11.50
N ARG A 502 7.57 35.57 11.82
CA ARG A 502 6.41 35.42 12.71
C ARG A 502 6.76 35.85 14.14
N VAL A 503 5.86 36.55 14.80
CA VAL A 503 5.94 36.80 16.26
C VAL A 503 5.46 35.58 17.05
N SER A 504 6.19 35.21 18.10
CA SER A 504 5.96 33.97 18.88
C SER A 504 4.87 34.04 19.95
N ALA A 505 4.14 35.16 20.06
CA ALA A 505 3.10 35.30 21.07
C ALA A 505 1.82 35.87 20.44
N ALA A 506 0.69 35.25 20.77
CA ALA A 506 -0.64 35.65 20.29
C ALA A 506 -0.96 37.15 20.56
N ASN A 507 -0.37 37.75 21.61
CA ASN A 507 -0.58 39.16 21.97
C ASN A 507 0.59 40.09 21.59
N ALA A 508 1.64 39.58 20.92
CA ALA A 508 2.75 40.42 20.50
C ALA A 508 2.33 41.34 19.35
N THR A 509 2.71 42.62 19.45
CA THR A 509 2.54 43.57 18.35
C THR A 509 3.66 43.35 17.33
N PRO A 510 3.35 43.08 16.05
CA PRO A 510 4.38 42.91 15.02
C PRO A 510 5.21 44.18 14.84
N GLY A 511 6.54 44.05 14.83
CA GLY A 511 7.47 45.10 14.43
C GLY A 511 7.80 45.09 12.93
N PRO A 512 8.77 45.91 12.48
CA PRO A 512 9.18 45.93 11.08
C PRO A 512 9.64 44.56 10.57
N ASN A 513 9.13 44.16 9.40
CA ASN A 513 9.37 42.85 8.78
C ASN A 513 8.90 41.66 9.62
N GLN A 514 7.92 41.88 10.51
CA GLN A 514 7.29 40.83 11.28
C GLN A 514 5.80 40.75 10.97
N TYR A 515 5.22 39.58 11.23
CA TYR A 515 3.78 39.35 11.11
C TYR A 515 3.24 38.51 12.28
N ARG A 516 1.94 38.62 12.50
CA ARG A 516 1.14 37.76 13.38
C ARG A 516 0.04 37.12 12.54
N ILE A 517 -0.28 35.84 12.78
CA ILE A 517 -1.35 35.12 12.08
C ILE A 517 -2.26 34.41 13.08
N LEU A 518 -3.56 34.38 12.78
CA LEU A 518 -4.53 33.50 13.45
C LEU A 518 -4.72 32.22 12.63
N TYR A 519 -4.42 31.05 13.20
CA TYR A 519 -4.62 29.76 12.53
C TYR A 519 -6.05 29.23 12.66
N GLN A 520 -6.73 29.62 13.73
CA GLN A 520 -8.09 29.21 14.07
C GLN A 520 -8.91 30.44 14.50
N ASP A 521 -10.22 30.31 14.44
CA ASP A 521 -11.13 31.38 14.85
C ASP A 521 -11.06 31.56 16.37
N THR A 522 -11.02 32.81 16.85
CA THR A 522 -10.99 33.10 18.29
C THR A 522 -12.37 32.89 18.94
N LYS A 523 -13.41 32.93 18.12
CA LYS A 523 -14.81 32.64 18.46
C LYS A 523 -15.43 31.80 17.36
N PRO A 524 -16.49 31.02 17.64
CA PRO A 524 -17.18 30.27 16.59
C PRO A 524 -17.54 31.17 15.41
N TYR A 525 -17.13 30.76 14.21
CA TYR A 525 -17.33 31.50 12.96
C TYR A 525 -18.75 32.09 12.82
N GLN A 526 -19.79 31.30 13.14
CA GLN A 526 -21.18 31.71 13.08
C GLN A 526 -21.55 32.81 14.10
N GLU A 527 -20.97 32.78 15.30
CA GLU A 527 -21.17 33.83 16.31
C GLU A 527 -20.57 35.16 15.82
N VAL A 528 -19.37 35.12 15.26
CA VAL A 528 -18.70 36.33 14.74
C VAL A 528 -19.53 36.96 13.64
N MET A 529 -19.92 36.16 12.64
CA MET A 529 -20.67 36.64 11.49
C MET A 529 -22.06 37.17 11.86
N SER A 530 -22.74 36.56 12.85
CA SER A 530 -24.07 37.00 13.27
C SER A 530 -24.06 38.23 14.18
N ALA A 531 -23.08 38.33 15.09
CA ALA A 531 -23.03 39.41 16.08
C ALA A 531 -22.29 40.66 15.59
N TYR A 532 -21.27 40.50 14.75
CA TYR A 532 -20.36 41.57 14.35
C TYR A 532 -20.19 41.72 12.84
N GLY A 533 -20.77 40.82 12.03
CA GLY A 533 -20.49 40.73 10.60
C GLY A 533 -19.05 40.25 10.33
N PHE A 534 -18.54 40.54 9.13
CA PHE A 534 -17.17 40.17 8.78
C PHE A 534 -16.16 41.00 9.60
N THR A 535 -15.61 40.37 10.63
CA THR A 535 -14.62 40.96 11.53
C THR A 535 -13.34 40.10 11.48
N PRO A 536 -12.42 40.36 10.53
CA PRO A 536 -11.28 39.48 10.25
C PRO A 536 -10.41 39.18 11.47
N GLN A 537 -10.21 40.16 12.34
CA GLN A 537 -9.39 40.04 13.56
C GLN A 537 -9.84 38.95 14.55
N LEU A 538 -11.05 38.39 14.39
CA LEU A 538 -11.56 37.27 15.20
C LEU A 538 -11.55 35.93 14.46
N LEU A 539 -11.19 35.94 13.19
CA LEU A 539 -11.27 34.81 12.27
C LEU A 539 -9.86 34.34 11.87
N ARG A 540 -9.75 33.06 11.53
CA ARG A 540 -8.54 32.46 10.97
C ARG A 540 -8.10 33.16 9.69
N GLY A 541 -6.82 33.05 9.38
CA GLY A 541 -6.23 33.68 8.20
C GLY A 541 -6.07 35.19 8.30
N TYR A 542 -6.41 35.81 9.43
CA TYR A 542 -6.05 37.19 9.73
C TYR A 542 -4.55 37.29 9.96
N ILE A 543 -3.87 38.06 9.10
CA ILE A 543 -2.44 38.32 9.17
C ILE A 543 -2.22 39.80 9.45
N GLU A 544 -1.65 40.12 10.61
CA GLU A 544 -1.34 41.48 11.04
C GLU A 544 0.12 41.84 10.80
N PHE A 545 0.34 43.10 10.41
CA PHE A 545 1.65 43.70 10.16
C PHE A 545 1.91 44.90 11.06
N TYR A 546 3.13 45.44 10.94
CA TYR A 546 3.53 46.67 11.62
C TYR A 546 2.60 47.85 11.28
N SER A 547 1.98 48.40 12.32
CA SER A 547 0.82 49.31 12.21
C SER A 547 1.10 50.72 12.76
N ASP A 548 2.34 51.21 12.70
CA ASP A 548 2.65 52.59 13.10
C ASP A 548 1.98 53.60 12.15
N PRO A 549 1.17 54.56 12.65
CA PRO A 549 0.50 55.55 11.82
C PRO A 549 1.48 56.50 11.10
N ARG A 550 2.71 56.64 11.59
CA ARG A 550 3.72 57.50 10.96
C ARG A 550 4.55 56.78 9.90
N THR A 551 4.48 55.45 9.87
CA THR A 551 5.35 54.62 9.04
C THR A 551 4.49 53.68 8.20
N PRO A 552 4.15 54.05 6.95
CA PRO A 552 3.40 53.18 6.06
C PRO A 552 4.28 52.03 5.57
N LEU A 553 3.65 50.95 5.11
CA LEU A 553 4.37 49.91 4.38
C LEU A 553 4.98 50.51 3.10
N PRO A 554 6.16 50.02 2.65
CA PRO A 554 6.77 50.47 1.41
C PRO A 554 5.77 50.44 0.24
N PRO A 555 5.74 51.48 -0.60
CA PRO A 555 4.69 51.65 -1.59
C PRO A 555 4.91 50.77 -2.82
N ASN A 556 3.86 50.59 -3.62
CA ASN A 556 3.89 49.90 -4.92
C ASN A 556 4.54 48.50 -4.83
N ALA A 557 4.36 47.83 -3.70
CA ALA A 557 4.86 46.50 -3.44
C ALA A 557 3.70 45.55 -3.12
N GLU A 558 4.00 44.26 -3.09
CA GLU A 558 3.05 43.20 -2.80
C GLU A 558 3.55 42.34 -1.64
N ILE A 559 2.60 41.86 -0.84
CA ILE A 559 2.83 40.83 0.17
C ILE A 559 2.31 39.51 -0.38
N PHE A 560 3.20 38.53 -0.49
CA PHE A 560 2.90 37.17 -0.91
C PHE A 560 2.74 36.26 0.29
N VAL A 561 1.68 35.45 0.28
CA VAL A 561 1.39 34.46 1.32
C VAL A 561 1.19 33.09 0.68
N THR A 562 1.92 32.09 1.18
CA THR A 562 1.71 30.67 0.87
C THR A 562 1.53 29.90 2.17
N PHE A 563 0.71 28.85 2.20
CA PHE A 563 0.39 28.09 3.43
C PHE A 563 -0.14 26.69 3.07
N PHE A 564 -0.34 25.81 4.03
CA PHE A 564 -1.17 24.61 3.85
C PHE A 564 -2.48 24.76 4.62
N TYR A 565 -3.56 24.17 4.11
CA TYR A 565 -4.86 24.17 4.76
C TYR A 565 -5.38 22.75 4.95
N ARG A 566 -6.30 22.58 5.90
CA ARG A 566 -6.89 21.28 6.26
C ARG A 566 -8.37 21.43 6.59
N PHE A 567 -9.13 20.33 6.47
CA PHE A 567 -10.57 20.29 6.77
C PHE A 567 -10.95 19.34 7.92
N ASN A 568 -9.96 18.66 8.49
CA ASN A 568 -10.18 17.78 9.65
C ASN A 568 -10.38 18.61 10.93
N LEU A 569 -11.13 18.03 11.86
CA LEU A 569 -11.40 18.61 13.17
C LEU A 569 -10.62 17.88 14.26
N GLU A 570 -10.43 18.58 15.38
CA GLU A 570 -9.94 17.97 16.61
C GLU A 570 -10.95 16.92 17.10
N GLY A 571 -10.55 15.65 17.13
CA GLY A 571 -11.40 14.51 17.48
C GLY A 571 -11.91 13.66 16.30
N ASP A 572 -11.63 14.03 15.05
CA ASP A 572 -11.85 13.14 13.91
C ASP A 572 -11.01 11.85 14.08
N SER A 573 -11.61 10.69 13.84
CA SER A 573 -10.92 9.38 13.97
C SER A 573 -10.99 8.60 12.67
N TYR A 574 -9.92 7.87 12.33
CA TYR A 574 -9.77 7.21 11.05
C TYR A 574 -9.67 5.69 11.24
N VAL A 575 -10.46 4.98 10.46
CA VAL A 575 -10.49 3.53 10.41
C VAL A 575 -10.35 3.10 8.97
N ALA A 576 -9.44 2.17 8.70
CA ALA A 576 -9.25 1.61 7.38
C ALA A 576 -9.39 0.09 7.41
N ASP A 577 -10.13 -0.44 6.45
CA ASP A 577 -10.06 -1.83 5.99
C ASP A 577 -9.30 -1.80 4.66
N TYR A 578 -8.17 -2.49 4.61
CA TYR A 578 -7.30 -2.45 3.45
C TYR A 578 -6.57 -3.77 3.28
N GLN A 579 -6.36 -4.17 2.02
CA GLN A 579 -5.40 -5.20 1.73
C GLN A 579 -4.00 -4.59 1.75
N THR A 580 -3.12 -5.13 2.58
CA THR A 580 -1.71 -4.72 2.64
C THR A 580 -0.85 -5.75 1.97
N ARG A 581 0.13 -5.29 1.19
CA ARG A 581 1.16 -6.17 0.65
C ARG A 581 2.17 -6.56 1.72
N ARG A 582 2.29 -5.78 2.80
CA ARG A 582 3.27 -6.03 3.88
C ARG A 582 2.96 -7.29 4.68
N LEU A 583 1.70 -7.65 4.83
CA LEU A 583 1.28 -8.95 5.34
C LEU A 583 0.84 -9.82 4.16
N MET A 584 1.40 -11.01 4.04
CA MET A 584 1.07 -11.96 2.97
C MET A 584 0.51 -13.24 3.57
N ASN A 585 -0.55 -13.78 2.98
CA ASN A 585 -1.01 -15.13 3.22
C ASN A 585 -0.19 -16.07 2.34
N LEU A 586 0.61 -16.93 2.98
CA LEU A 586 1.27 -18.05 2.33
C LEU A 586 0.39 -19.29 2.48
N LYS A 587 -0.19 -19.73 1.37
CA LYS A 587 -0.81 -21.04 1.24
C LYS A 587 0.21 -21.98 0.61
N MET A 588 0.50 -23.09 1.30
CA MET A 588 1.33 -24.18 0.77
C MET A 588 0.51 -25.46 0.81
N GLY A 589 0.08 -25.90 -0.35
CA GLY A 589 -0.56 -27.19 -0.58
C GLY A 589 0.33 -28.13 -1.38
N LEU A 590 0.22 -29.42 -1.11
CA LEU A 590 0.81 -30.51 -1.89
C LEU A 590 -0.25 -31.56 -2.16
N LYS A 591 -0.20 -32.15 -3.36
CA LYS A 591 -0.99 -33.31 -3.73
C LYS A 591 -0.07 -34.50 -3.94
N PHE A 592 -0.19 -35.51 -3.07
CA PHE A 592 0.63 -36.71 -3.12
C PHE A 592 -0.08 -37.85 -3.85
N TYR A 593 0.66 -38.50 -4.73
CA TYR A 593 0.21 -39.65 -5.51
C TYR A 593 0.90 -40.94 -5.05
N GLY A 594 0.36 -42.09 -5.46
CA GLY A 594 0.86 -43.41 -5.05
C GLY A 594 0.12 -44.07 -3.87
N ALA A 595 -0.99 -43.50 -3.40
CA ALA A 595 -1.98 -44.19 -2.56
C ALA A 595 -3.19 -44.63 -3.42
N GLN A 596 -4.18 -45.34 -2.83
CA GLN A 596 -5.42 -45.68 -3.54
C GLN A 596 -6.22 -44.43 -3.97
N GLN A 597 -6.02 -43.31 -3.25
CA GLN A 597 -6.55 -41.99 -3.58
C GLN A 597 -5.47 -40.94 -3.29
N PRO A 598 -5.39 -39.84 -4.06
CA PRO A 598 -4.43 -38.78 -3.82
C PRO A 598 -4.65 -38.13 -2.44
N VAL A 599 -3.55 -37.85 -1.75
CA VAL A 599 -3.58 -37.18 -0.44
C VAL A 599 -3.31 -35.70 -0.64
N ASN A 600 -4.31 -34.87 -0.36
CA ASN A 600 -4.18 -33.42 -0.36
C ASN A 600 -3.82 -32.94 1.05
N TYR A 601 -2.75 -32.17 1.18
CA TYR A 601 -2.41 -31.50 2.44
C TYR A 601 -2.08 -30.04 2.16
N SER A 602 -2.68 -29.12 2.90
CA SER A 602 -2.40 -27.69 2.77
C SER A 602 -2.28 -27.01 4.13
N LEU A 603 -1.31 -26.13 4.26
CA LEU A 603 -1.18 -25.22 5.38
C LEU A 603 -1.26 -23.78 4.88
N THR A 604 -1.98 -22.94 5.61
CA THR A 604 -2.00 -21.50 5.38
C THR A 604 -1.41 -20.80 6.59
N THR A 605 -0.50 -19.86 6.35
CA THR A 605 0.11 -19.04 7.40
C THR A 605 0.23 -17.59 6.92
N GLN A 606 0.15 -16.65 7.85
CA GLN A 606 0.34 -15.22 7.56
C GLN A 606 1.77 -14.83 7.91
N LEU A 607 2.42 -14.10 7.01
CA LEU A 607 3.82 -13.70 7.13
C LEU A 607 3.94 -12.20 6.90
N GLU A 608 4.76 -11.53 7.71
CA GLU A 608 5.15 -10.14 7.45
C GLU A 608 6.38 -10.12 6.54
N ALA A 609 6.30 -9.38 5.44
CA ALA A 609 7.41 -9.15 4.53
C ALA A 609 8.26 -7.96 5.04
N PRO A 610 9.59 -8.10 5.12
CA PRO A 610 10.47 -7.13 5.78
C PRO A 610 10.48 -5.76 5.07
N ASN A 611 10.59 -5.76 3.74
CA ASN A 611 10.45 -4.58 2.87
C ASN A 611 9.98 -5.09 1.50
N ILE A 612 8.94 -4.50 0.92
CA ILE A 612 8.51 -4.85 -0.44
C ILE A 612 8.85 -3.71 -1.36
N VAL A 613 9.56 -4.05 -2.44
CA VAL A 613 9.93 -3.10 -3.48
C VAL A 613 8.97 -3.30 -4.66
N GLN A 614 8.23 -2.23 -4.97
CA GLN A 614 7.61 -2.11 -6.27
C GLN A 614 8.70 -1.74 -7.27
N VAL A 615 8.92 -2.58 -8.28
CA VAL A 615 9.79 -2.22 -9.38
C VAL A 615 9.05 -1.15 -10.16
N ARG A 616 9.53 0.10 -10.13
CA ARG A 616 9.02 1.18 -10.99
C ARG A 616 9.27 0.79 -12.45
N GLY A 617 8.29 0.11 -13.02
CA GLY A 617 8.27 -0.37 -14.40
C GLY A 617 6.83 -0.47 -14.86
N GLY A 618 6.25 0.67 -15.23
CA GLY A 618 5.00 0.72 -15.99
C GLY A 618 3.76 1.09 -15.18
N ILE A 619 3.63 2.38 -14.82
CA ILE A 619 2.33 3.04 -14.88
C ILE A 619 1.90 3.00 -16.36
N ARG A 620 1.16 1.97 -16.75
CA ARG A 620 0.27 2.02 -17.91
C ARG A 620 -1.06 1.39 -17.48
N ALA A 621 -1.99 2.27 -17.15
CA ALA A 621 -3.43 2.06 -17.01
C ALA A 621 -3.86 1.02 -15.96
N ARG A 622 -4.18 1.51 -14.76
CA ARG A 622 -5.47 1.16 -14.14
C ARG A 622 -6.35 2.39 -14.22
#